data_AF-A0A834I5Q7-F1
#
_entry.id   AF-A0A834I5Q7-F1
#
_cell.length_a   1.000
_cell.length_b   1.000
_cell.length_c   1.000
_cell.angle_alpha   90.00
_cell.angle_beta   90.00
_cell.angle_gamma   90.00
#
_symmetry.space_group_name_H-M   'P 1'
#
loop_
_entity.id
_entity.type
_entity.pdbx_description
1 polymer ?
#
loop_
_entity_poly.entity_id
_entity_poly.type
_entity_poly.pdbx_seq_one_letter_code
_entity_poly.pdbx_strand_id
1 'polypeptide(L)'
;MASHQTQGIQQLLTAEKRAAEKVAEARKRKVKRIKQARDEAQAEIEAYRNERERQFREYETRHMGSKEDVAAKIDKDTEVYLRSMDKLVADNKDQVIDDLISLVVDVTPEVHRNYFIMRNFHKI
;
A
#
# COMPACT_ATOMS: atom_id res chain seq x y z
N MET A 1 -66.65 61.07 23.78
CA MET A 1 -66.22 60.45 22.50
C MET A 1 -64.71 60.22 22.38
N ALA A 2 -63.86 60.63 23.34
CA ALA A 2 -62.39 60.44 23.26
C ALA A 2 -61.88 59.07 23.77
N SER A 3 -62.68 58.30 24.50
CA SER A 3 -62.28 57.02 25.11
C SER A 3 -62.26 55.82 24.15
N HIS A 4 -63.02 55.86 23.05
CA HIS A 4 -63.01 54.78 22.05
C HIS A 4 -61.82 54.85 21.09
N GLN A 5 -61.30 56.05 20.82
CA GLN A 5 -60.15 56.23 19.94
C GLN A 5 -58.87 55.67 20.57
N THR A 6 -58.68 55.87 21.87
CA THR A 6 -57.51 55.37 22.62
C THR A 6 -57.52 53.85 22.78
N GLN A 7 -58.70 53.24 22.95
CA GLN A 7 -58.83 51.78 23.10
C GLN A 7 -58.51 51.02 21.79
N GLY A 8 -58.90 51.55 20.63
CA GLY A 8 -58.56 50.97 19.33
C GLY A 8 -57.05 51.03 19.02
N ILE A 9 -56.39 52.14 19.35
CA ILE A 9 -54.94 52.29 19.21
C ILE A 9 -54.20 51.27 20.08
N GLN A 10 -54.64 51.07 21.33
CA GLN A 10 -54.03 50.08 22.24
C GLN A 10 -54.10 48.64 21.68
N GLN A 11 -55.22 48.29 21.03
CA GLN A 11 -55.39 46.99 20.36
C GLN A 11 -54.44 46.82 19.16
N LEU A 12 -54.27 47.86 18.35
CA LEU A 12 -53.34 47.83 17.22
C LEU A 12 -51.88 47.67 17.71
N LEU A 13 -51.48 48.40 18.74
CA LEU A 13 -50.14 48.30 19.33
C LEU A 13 -49.86 46.90 19.92
N THR A 14 -50.87 46.28 20.56
CA THR A 14 -50.72 44.91 21.07
C THR A 14 -50.69 43.87 19.95
N ALA A 15 -51.45 44.05 18.88
CA ALA A 15 -51.38 43.21 17.69
C ALA A 15 -50.01 43.33 17.00
N GLU A 16 -49.49 44.56 16.87
CA GLU A 16 -48.16 44.83 16.30
C GLU A 16 -47.06 44.14 17.11
N LYS A 17 -47.10 44.27 18.45
CA LYS A 17 -46.14 43.61 19.33
C LYS A 17 -46.17 42.08 19.16
N ARG A 18 -47.36 41.47 19.13
CA ARG A 18 -47.50 40.02 18.92
C ARG A 18 -47.00 39.58 17.55
N ALA A 19 -47.27 40.36 16.50
CA ALA A 19 -46.78 40.07 15.16
C ALA A 19 -45.24 40.15 15.10
N ALA A 20 -44.66 41.19 15.70
CA ALA A 20 -43.21 41.37 15.79
C ALA A 20 -42.54 40.22 16.56
N GLU A 21 -43.10 39.82 17.71
CA GLU A 21 -42.62 38.67 18.50
C GLU A 21 -42.68 37.36 17.71
N LYS A 22 -43.79 37.10 16.99
CA LYS A 22 -43.95 35.90 16.17
C LYS A 22 -42.91 35.84 15.04
N VAL A 23 -42.62 36.97 14.39
CA VAL A 23 -41.60 37.05 13.35
C VAL A 23 -40.20 36.89 13.93
N ALA A 24 -39.91 37.51 15.08
CA ALA A 24 -38.62 37.38 15.76
C ALA A 24 -38.35 35.93 16.19
N GLU A 25 -39.37 35.25 16.73
CA GLU A 25 -39.29 33.84 17.10
C GLU A 25 -39.02 32.94 15.88
N ALA A 26 -39.74 33.17 14.77
CA ALA A 26 -39.51 32.45 13.52
C ALA A 26 -38.08 32.63 12.99
N ARG A 27 -37.54 33.85 13.03
CA ARG A 27 -36.14 34.15 12.66
C ARG A 27 -35.15 33.41 13.58
N LYS A 28 -35.36 33.46 14.91
CA LYS A 28 -34.52 32.75 15.88
C LYS A 28 -34.54 31.23 15.65
N ARG A 29 -35.71 30.66 15.40
CA ARG A 29 -35.87 29.23 15.06
C ARG A 29 -35.14 28.86 13.77
N LYS A 30 -35.22 29.69 12.73
CA LYS A 30 -34.48 29.49 11.47
C LYS A 30 -32.97 29.46 11.71
N VAL A 31 -32.44 30.46 12.42
CA VAL A 31 -31.00 30.53 12.73
C VAL A 31 -30.55 29.32 13.56
N LYS A 32 -31.35 28.91 14.55
CA LYS A 32 -31.06 27.71 15.35
C LYS A 32 -30.98 26.45 14.48
N ARG A 33 -31.93 26.24 13.56
CA ARG A 33 -31.93 25.08 12.66
C ARG A 33 -30.73 25.08 11.70
N ILE A 34 -30.35 26.25 11.18
CA ILE A 34 -29.17 26.37 10.32
C ILE A 34 -27.90 26.02 11.10
N LYS A 35 -27.76 26.53 12.33
CA LYS A 35 -26.62 26.21 13.18
C LYS A 35 -26.56 24.72 13.49
N GLN A 36 -27.69 24.15 13.91
CA GLN A 36 -27.81 22.72 14.20
C GLN A 36 -27.41 21.86 12.99
N ALA A 37 -27.90 22.18 11.79
CA ALA A 37 -27.53 21.44 10.59
C ALA A 37 -26.03 21.52 10.27
N ARG A 38 -25.37 22.65 10.54
CA ARG A 38 -23.91 22.78 10.37
C ARG A 38 -23.15 21.96 11.41
N ASP A 39 -23.58 22.01 12.67
CA ASP A 39 -22.94 21.29 13.76
C ASP A 39 -23.09 19.76 13.56
N GLU A 40 -24.27 19.29 13.13
CA GLU A 40 -24.54 17.89 12.80
C GLU A 40 -23.70 17.40 11.60
N ALA A 41 -23.65 18.18 10.52
CA ALA A 41 -22.81 17.85 9.36
C ALA A 41 -21.32 17.79 9.72
N GLN A 42 -20.84 18.71 10.56
CA GLN A 42 -19.46 18.71 11.02
C GLN A 42 -19.14 17.47 11.88
N ALA A 43 -20.05 17.10 12.79
CA ALA A 43 -19.91 15.90 13.60
C ALA A 43 -19.87 14.62 12.75
N GLU A 44 -20.68 14.54 11.69
CA GLU A 44 -20.68 13.40 10.77
C GLU A 44 -19.38 13.31 9.95
N ILE A 45 -18.85 14.45 9.48
CA ILE A 45 -17.55 14.51 8.80
C ILE A 45 -16.42 14.04 9.72
N GLU A 46 -16.41 14.47 10.98
CA GLU A 46 -15.39 14.07 11.95
C GLU A 46 -15.48 12.59 12.30
N ALA A 47 -16.69 12.06 12.49
CA ALA A 47 -16.91 10.63 12.70
C ALA A 47 -16.41 9.81 11.51
N TYR A 48 -16.73 10.22 10.28
CA TYR A 48 -16.25 9.56 9.07
C TYR A 48 -14.72 9.62 8.94
N ARG A 49 -14.11 10.77 9.24
CA ARG A 49 -12.65 10.93 9.24
C ARG A 49 -12.00 9.98 10.24
N ASN A 50 -12.51 9.90 11.46
CA ASN A 50 -11.98 9.03 12.50
C ASN A 50 -12.13 7.54 12.13
N GLU A 51 -13.25 7.15 11.53
CA GLU A 51 -13.46 5.79 11.03
C GLU A 51 -12.45 5.44 9.93
N ARG A 52 -12.26 6.33 8.96
CA ARG A 52 -11.30 6.12 7.87
C ARG A 52 -9.85 6.08 8.36
N GLU A 53 -9.49 6.93 9.32
CA GLU A 53 -8.18 6.92 9.97
C GLU A 53 -7.96 5.61 10.74
N ARG A 54 -8.97 5.11 11.46
CA ARG A 54 -8.90 3.82 12.15
C ARG A 54 -8.68 2.68 11.16
N GLN A 55 -9.47 2.62 10.09
CA GLN A 55 -9.32 1.62 9.04
C GLN A 55 -7.94 1.69 8.38
N PHE A 56 -7.44 2.89 8.13
CA PHE A 56 -6.10 3.10 7.58
C PHE A 56 -5.01 2.57 8.51
N ARG A 57 -5.06 2.91 9.81
CA ARG A 57 -4.08 2.41 10.80
C ARG A 57 -4.15 0.90 10.99
N GLU A 58 -5.34 0.32 10.98
CA GLU A 58 -5.49 -1.14 11.02
C GLU A 58 -4.89 -1.80 9.78
N TYR A 59 -5.13 -1.22 8.61
CA TYR A 59 -4.54 -1.70 7.36
C TYR A 59 -3.00 -1.58 7.40
N GLU A 60 -2.50 -0.43 7.84
CA GLU A 60 -1.08 -0.16 8.00
C GLU A 60 -0.44 -1.16 8.98
N THR A 61 -1.03 -1.37 10.15
CA THR A 61 -0.51 -2.32 11.15
C THR A 61 -0.47 -3.75 10.60
N ARG A 62 -1.54 -4.19 9.90
CA ARG A 62 -1.61 -5.52 9.30
C ARG A 62 -0.58 -5.73 8.18
N HIS A 63 -0.27 -4.70 7.40
CA HIS A 63 0.60 -4.83 6.23
C HIS A 63 2.04 -4.40 6.49
N MET A 64 2.29 -3.45 7.38
CA MET A 64 3.66 -3.05 7.76
C MET A 64 4.40 -4.14 8.53
N GLY A 65 3.72 -4.85 9.44
CA GLY A 65 4.31 -6.00 10.13
C GLY A 65 4.76 -7.12 9.18
N SER A 66 4.19 -7.16 7.96
CA SER A 66 4.56 -8.18 6.98
C SER A 66 5.96 -8.00 6.39
N LYS A 67 6.61 -6.84 6.50
CA LYS A 67 7.96 -6.66 5.95
C LYS A 67 8.99 -7.50 6.69
N GLU A 68 8.88 -7.57 8.01
CA GLU A 68 9.76 -8.40 8.84
C GLU A 68 9.45 -9.89 8.65
N ASP A 69 8.18 -10.26 8.55
CA ASP A 69 7.78 -11.64 8.24
C ASP A 69 8.27 -12.10 6.85
N VAL A 70 8.21 -11.22 5.85
CA VAL A 70 8.71 -11.51 4.49
C VAL A 70 10.23 -11.63 4.48
N ALA A 71 10.96 -10.74 5.18
CA ALA A 71 12.41 -10.83 5.29
C ALA A 71 12.83 -12.14 5.97
N ALA A 72 12.22 -12.48 7.11
CA ALA A 72 12.51 -13.74 7.82
C ALA A 72 12.18 -14.98 6.98
N LYS A 73 11.12 -14.92 6.15
CA LYS A 73 10.80 -16.00 5.21
C LYS A 73 11.86 -16.13 4.11
N ILE A 74 12.30 -15.01 3.52
CA ILE A 74 13.36 -15.00 2.51
C ILE A 74 14.65 -15.57 3.08
N ASP A 75 15.04 -15.17 4.29
CA ASP A 75 16.24 -15.67 4.96
C ASP A 75 16.17 -17.18 5.17
N LYS A 76 15.03 -17.68 5.65
CA LYS A 76 14.80 -19.11 5.85
C LYS A 76 14.85 -19.89 4.53
N ASP A 77 14.19 -19.40 3.49
CA ASP A 77 14.20 -20.04 2.16
C ASP A 77 15.62 -20.03 1.56
N THR A 78 16.37 -18.95 1.78
CA THR A 78 17.78 -18.82 1.37
C THR A 78 18.67 -19.82 2.10
N GLU A 79 18.52 -19.98 3.42
CA GLU A 79 19.26 -20.98 4.19
C GLU A 79 18.99 -22.41 3.70
N VAL A 80 17.73 -22.73 3.40
CA VAL A 80 17.36 -24.03 2.83
C VAL A 80 18.02 -24.25 1.48
N TYR A 81 18.01 -23.23 0.62
CA TYR A 81 18.65 -23.29 -0.69
C TYR A 81 20.16 -23.51 -0.58
N LEU A 82 20.86 -22.75 0.28
CA LEU A 82 22.29 -22.90 0.52
C LEU A 82 22.62 -24.32 0.99
N ARG A 83 21.88 -24.85 1.97
CA ARG A 83 22.08 -26.23 2.44
C ARG A 83 21.88 -27.27 1.33
N SER A 84 20.91 -27.05 0.45
CA SER A 84 20.68 -27.93 -0.70
C SER A 84 21.84 -27.87 -1.70
N MET A 85 22.39 -26.68 -1.94
CA MET A 85 23.53 -26.46 -2.83
C MET A 85 24.78 -27.13 -2.25
N ASP A 86 25.07 -26.94 -0.96
CA ASP A 86 26.21 -27.55 -0.29
C ASP A 86 26.15 -29.08 -0.36
N LYS A 87 24.95 -29.65 -0.16
CA LYS A 87 24.73 -31.09 -0.31
C LYS A 87 24.98 -31.56 -1.75
N LEU A 88 24.44 -30.85 -2.75
CA LEU A 88 24.66 -31.19 -4.16
C LEU A 88 26.14 -31.14 -4.54
N VAL A 89 26.88 -30.15 -4.02
CA VAL A 89 28.33 -30.07 -4.24
C VAL A 89 29.01 -31.25 -3.56
N ALA A 90 28.71 -31.53 -2.28
CA ALA A 90 29.31 -32.65 -1.56
C ALA A 90 29.08 -34.00 -2.25
N ASP A 91 27.87 -34.24 -2.75
CA ASP A 91 27.48 -35.50 -3.39
C ASP A 91 28.15 -35.70 -4.76
N ASN A 92 28.39 -34.63 -5.53
CA ASN A 92 28.90 -34.72 -6.90
C ASN A 92 30.39 -34.33 -7.06
N LYS A 93 31.01 -33.76 -6.03
CA LYS A 93 32.37 -33.21 -6.11
C LYS A 93 33.39 -34.24 -6.57
N ASP A 94 33.38 -35.43 -5.96
CA ASP A 94 34.39 -36.44 -6.23
C ASP A 94 34.29 -36.97 -7.66
N GLN A 95 33.06 -37.21 -8.14
CA GLN A 95 32.82 -37.60 -9.52
C GLN A 95 33.33 -36.56 -10.53
N VAL A 96 33.05 -35.27 -10.30
CA VAL A 96 33.51 -34.20 -11.19
C VAL A 96 35.04 -34.06 -11.18
N ILE A 97 35.68 -34.28 -10.03
CA ILE A 97 37.15 -34.28 -9.92
C ILE A 97 37.74 -35.44 -10.73
N ASP A 98 37.20 -36.65 -10.59
CA ASP A 98 37.67 -37.83 -11.30
C ASP A 98 37.51 -37.67 -12.82
N ASP A 99 36.36 -37.17 -13.27
CA ASP A 99 36.10 -36.88 -14.68
C ASP A 99 37.11 -35.85 -15.24
N LEU A 100 37.37 -34.78 -14.48
CA LEU A 100 38.32 -33.74 -14.89
C LEU A 100 39.75 -34.28 -14.98
N ILE A 101 40.18 -35.07 -13.99
CA ILE A 101 41.51 -35.70 -14.00
C ILE A 101 41.63 -36.67 -15.18
N SER A 102 40.61 -37.50 -15.42
CA SER A 102 40.59 -38.43 -16.55
C SER A 102 40.76 -37.71 -17.88
N LEU A 103 40.03 -36.61 -18.09
CA LEU A 103 40.12 -35.82 -19.32
C LEU A 103 41.49 -35.12 -19.49
N VAL A 104 42.10 -34.68 -18.40
CA VAL A 104 43.41 -33.99 -18.46
C VAL A 104 44.56 -34.98 -18.73
N VAL A 105 44.45 -36.22 -18.24
CA VAL A 105 45.48 -37.25 -18.42
C VAL A 105 45.34 -37.99 -19.76
N ASP A 106 44.15 -37.99 -20.38
CA ASP A 106 43.90 -38.58 -21.70
C ASP A 106 44.46 -37.72 -22.84
N VAL A 107 45.79 -37.69 -22.96
CA VAL A 107 46.48 -36.99 -24.04
C VAL A 107 46.48 -37.87 -25.29
N THR A 108 45.65 -37.48 -26.26
CA THR A 108 45.61 -38.07 -27.61
C THR A 108 46.41 -37.19 -28.58
N PRO A 109 47.68 -37.52 -28.87
CA PRO A 109 48.49 -36.72 -29.78
C PRO A 109 47.99 -36.91 -31.21
N GLU A 110 47.26 -35.93 -31.71
CA GLU A 110 46.86 -35.87 -33.11
C GLU A 110 47.82 -35.01 -33.92
N VAL A 111 48.20 -35.53 -35.08
CA VAL A 111 48.94 -34.75 -36.06
C VAL A 111 48.00 -33.71 -36.65
N HIS A 112 48.46 -32.46 -36.75
CA HIS A 112 47.67 -31.38 -37.33
C HIS A 112 47.12 -31.80 -38.70
N ARG A 113 45.84 -31.51 -38.96
CA ARG A 113 45.07 -31.96 -40.14
C ARG A 113 45.73 -31.67 -41.50
N ASN A 114 46.67 -30.72 -41.54
CA ASN A 114 47.39 -30.28 -42.75
C ASN A 114 48.83 -30.81 -42.84
N TYR A 115 49.22 -31.78 -42.02
CA TYR A 115 50.54 -32.40 -42.13
C TYR A 115 50.60 -33.35 -43.32
N PHE A 116 51.41 -32.99 -44.33
CA PHE A 116 51.69 -33.83 -45.49
C PHE A 116 53.17 -34.16 -45.55
N ILE A 117 53.51 -35.44 -45.67
CA ILE A 117 54.88 -35.90 -45.90
C ILE A 117 55.20 -35.71 -47.39
N MET A 118 56.08 -34.78 -47.73
CA MET A 118 56.66 -34.73 -49.07
C MET A 118 57.59 -35.94 -49.26
N ARG A 119 57.07 -37.04 -49.84
CA ARG A 119 57.88 -38.20 -50.23
C ARG A 119 58.77 -37.82 -51.43
N ASN A 120 60.08 -37.74 -51.16
CA ASN A 120 61.21 -37.91 -52.07
C ASN A 120 61.27 -37.00 -53.31
N PHE A 121 61.93 -35.84 -53.18
CA PHE A 121 62.81 -35.37 -54.25
C PHE A 121 64.06 -36.26 -54.24
N HIS A 122 64.36 -36.91 -55.37
CA HIS A 122 65.67 -37.43 -55.85
C HIS A 122 65.44 -38.67 -56.71
N LYS A 123 65.18 -38.46 -58.01
CA LYS A 123 65.76 -39.27 -59.08
C LYS A 123 66.14 -38.33 -60.21
N ILE A 124 67.38 -38.53 -60.66
CA ILE A 124 68.10 -37.90 -61.77
C ILE A 124 67.24 -37.89 -63.03
#